data_AF-A0A4R4UKS3-F1
#
_entry.id   AF-A0A4R4UKS3-F1
#
_cell.length_a   1.000
_cell.length_b   1.000
_cell.length_c   1.000
_cell.angle_alpha   90.00
_cell.angle_beta   90.00
_cell.angle_gamma   90.00
#
_symmetry.space_group_name_H-M   'P 1'
#
loop_
_entity.id
_entity.type
_entity.pdbx_description
1 polymer ?
#
loop_
_entity_poly.entity_id
_entity_poly.type
_entity_poly.pdbx_seq_one_letter_code
_entity_poly.pdbx_strand_id
1 'polypeptide(L)'
;MGGHRRQERPGGLHRLAGQEKEVNLRIEYDKEADIAYVYVADLIREGEAATQVLVEADELRGDVVLDLDENGFLIGIEILGASRVLRPAQLGR
;
A
#
# COMPACT_ATOMS: atom_id res chain seq x y z
N MET A 1 10.41 60.61 22.44
CA MET A 1 11.61 59.81 22.06
C MET A 1 11.47 58.49 22.79
N GLY A 2 10.88 57.46 22.18
CA GLY A 2 11.61 56.38 21.48
C GLY A 2 12.40 55.57 22.51
N GLY A 3 12.08 54.35 22.92
CA GLY A 3 11.41 53.25 22.25
C GLY A 3 12.28 52.02 22.53
N HIS A 4 11.90 51.19 23.50
CA HIS A 4 12.49 49.85 23.67
C HIS A 4 11.36 48.85 23.94
N ARG A 5 10.68 48.47 22.84
CA ARG A 5 9.91 47.23 22.80
C ARG A 5 10.91 46.08 22.90
N ARG A 6 10.92 45.36 24.03
CA ARG A 6 11.40 43.98 24.04
C ARG A 6 10.49 43.20 23.08
N GLN A 7 11.03 42.82 21.93
CA GLN A 7 10.40 41.79 21.11
C GLN A 7 10.51 40.48 21.89
N GLU A 8 9.38 40.00 22.37
CA GLU A 8 9.21 38.60 22.71
C GLU A 8 9.52 37.81 21.43
N ARG A 9 10.52 36.93 21.48
CA ARG A 9 10.68 35.90 20.46
C ARG A 9 9.64 34.83 20.80
N PRO A 10 8.59 34.60 19.99
CA PRO A 10 7.81 33.39 20.18
C PRO A 10 8.74 32.23 19.86
N GLY A 11 9.03 31.44 20.91
CA GLY A 11 9.77 30.19 20.80
C GLY A 11 9.14 29.36 19.70
N GLY A 12 9.99 28.84 18.81
CA GLY A 12 9.56 28.03 17.69
C GLY A 12 8.65 26.92 18.17
N LEU A 13 7.42 26.93 17.67
CA LEU A 13 6.65 25.70 17.53
C LEU A 13 7.48 24.78 16.65
N HIS A 14 8.25 23.89 17.29
CA HIS A 14 8.74 22.68 16.64
C HIS A 14 7.51 21.87 16.27
N ARG A 15 6.91 22.20 15.13
CA ARG A 15 6.08 21.28 14.39
C ARG A 15 7.03 20.14 14.05
N LEU A 16 6.97 19.05 14.82
CA LEU A 16 7.37 17.75 14.33
C LEU A 16 6.46 17.50 13.14
N ALA A 17 6.89 17.98 11.97
CA ALA A 17 6.36 17.50 10.71
C ALA A 17 6.68 16.01 10.74
N GLY A 18 5.70 15.18 11.10
CA GLY A 18 5.76 13.78 10.74
C GLY A 18 6.07 13.79 9.25
N GLN A 19 7.23 13.25 8.88
CA GLN A 19 7.49 13.00 7.47
C GLN A 19 6.36 12.08 7.03
N GLU A 20 5.42 12.60 6.24
CA GLU A 20 4.46 11.78 5.53
C GLU A 20 5.29 10.82 4.71
N LYS A 21 5.38 9.56 5.17
CA LYS A 21 6.01 8.51 4.39
C LYS A 21 5.11 8.30 3.18
N GLU A 22 5.65 8.56 2.01
CA GLU A 22 5.03 8.15 0.75
C GLU A 22 4.89 6.63 0.77
N VAL A 23 3.67 6.15 0.52
CA VAL A 23 3.39 4.72 0.36
C VAL A 23 3.40 4.45 -1.14
N ASN A 24 4.41 3.74 -1.61
CA ASN A 24 4.51 3.31 -3.00
C ASN A 24 3.81 1.96 -3.15
N LEU A 25 2.78 1.92 -4.00
CA LEU A 25 2.13 0.68 -4.39
C LEU A 25 2.61 0.29 -5.78
N ARG A 26 3.02 -0.96 -5.94
CA ARG A 26 3.41 -1.53 -7.23
C ARG A 26 2.38 -2.58 -7.64
N ILE A 27 2.02 -2.61 -8.91
CA ILE A 27 1.13 -3.63 -9.47
C ILE A 27 1.85 -4.32 -10.62
N GLU A 28 1.81 -5.64 -10.63
CA GLU A 28 2.28 -6.47 -11.74
C GLU A 28 1.12 -7.36 -12.22
N TYR A 29 0.99 -7.54 -13.53
CA TYR A 29 -0.03 -8.41 -14.11
C TYR A 29 0.64 -9.49 -14.96
N ASP A 30 0.50 -10.74 -14.53
CA ASP A 30 0.84 -11.93 -15.31
C ASP A 30 -0.37 -12.32 -16.15
N LYS A 31 -0.28 -12.05 -17.45
CA LYS A 31 -1.34 -12.34 -18.43
C LYS A 31 -1.45 -13.83 -18.76
N GLU A 32 -0.38 -14.61 -18.63
CA GLU A 32 -0.40 -16.04 -18.91
C GLU A 32 -1.14 -16.80 -17.81
N ALA A 33 -0.92 -16.40 -16.55
CA ALA A 33 -1.61 -16.96 -15.39
C ALA A 33 -2.98 -16.29 -15.11
N ASP A 34 -3.24 -15.11 -15.70
CA ASP A 34 -4.37 -14.23 -15.37
C ASP A 34 -4.39 -13.84 -13.89
N ILE A 35 -3.22 -13.42 -13.37
CA ILE A 35 -3.03 -13.03 -11.97
C ILE A 35 -2.45 -11.61 -11.90
N ALA A 36 -3.04 -10.76 -11.06
CA ALA A 36 -2.48 -9.46 -10.72
C ALA A 36 -1.97 -9.43 -9.28
N TYR A 37 -0.74 -8.98 -9.10
CA TYR A 37 -0.06 -8.84 -7.82
C TYR A 37 -0.02 -7.37 -7.43
N VAL A 38 -0.53 -7.03 -6.25
CA VAL A 38 -0.42 -5.70 -5.66
C VAL A 38 0.54 -5.79 -4.48
N TYR A 39 1.67 -5.11 -4.58
CA TYR A 39 2.69 -5.07 -3.54
C TYR A 39 2.46 -3.84 -2.65
N VAL A 40 2.23 -4.08 -1.36
CA VAL A 40 2.06 -3.04 -0.33
C VAL A 40 3.40 -2.59 0.25
N ALA A 41 4.46 -3.37 0.01
CA ALA A 41 5.85 -3.06 0.31
C ALA A 41 6.71 -3.02 -0.96
N ASP A 42 7.75 -2.20 -0.97
CA ASP A 42 8.67 -2.06 -2.12
C ASP A 42 9.36 -3.38 -2.50
N LEU A 43 9.64 -4.23 -1.53
CA LEU A 43 10.25 -5.54 -1.70
C LEU A 43 9.61 -6.52 -0.72
N ILE A 44 9.14 -7.65 -1.24
CA ILE A 44 8.73 -8.81 -0.46
C ILE A 44 9.75 -9.92 -0.77
N ARG A 45 10.44 -10.43 0.25
CA ARG A 45 11.39 -11.53 0.10
C ARG A 45 10.69 -12.88 0.07
N GLU A 46 11.38 -13.88 -0.48
CA GLU A 46 10.91 -15.27 -0.40
C GLU A 46 10.69 -15.67 1.07
N GLY A 47 9.50 -16.23 1.35
CA GLY A 47 9.10 -16.62 2.69
C GLY A 47 8.58 -15.49 3.58
N GLU A 48 8.57 -14.23 3.12
CA GLU A 48 8.03 -13.11 3.90
C GLU A 48 6.49 -13.14 3.95
N ALA A 49 5.82 -13.69 2.92
CA ALA A 49 4.40 -14.03 2.97
C ALA A 49 4.20 -15.32 3.81
N ALA A 50 4.06 -15.14 5.12
CA ALA A 50 3.93 -16.25 6.06
C ALA A 50 2.52 -16.84 6.12
N THR A 51 1.49 -16.02 5.85
CA THR A 51 0.08 -16.45 5.87
C THR A 51 -0.65 -15.92 4.64
N GLN A 52 -1.46 -16.79 4.01
CA GLN A 52 -2.34 -16.43 2.92
C GLN A 52 -3.80 -16.53 3.36
N VAL A 53 -4.56 -15.46 3.19
CA VAL A 53 -5.99 -15.41 3.53
C VAL A 53 -6.80 -15.26 2.26
N LEU A 54 -7.57 -16.31 1.92
CA LEU A 54 -8.53 -16.26 0.82
C LEU A 54 -9.75 -15.40 1.22
N VAL A 55 -10.10 -14.45 0.37
CA VAL A 55 -11.31 -13.64 0.51
C VAL A 55 -12.46 -14.34 -0.21
N GLU A 56 -13.37 -14.94 0.54
CA GLU A 56 -14.58 -15.57 0.00
C GLU A 56 -15.73 -14.53 -0.06
N ALA A 57 -16.10 -14.11 -1.27
CA ALA A 57 -17.22 -13.18 -1.49
C ALA A 57 -17.90 -13.43 -2.84
N ASP A 58 -19.22 -13.66 -2.83
CA ASP A 58 -20.02 -13.95 -4.02
C ASP A 58 -20.08 -12.78 -5.01
N GLU A 59 -19.80 -11.56 -4.55
CA GLU A 59 -19.75 -10.36 -5.37
C GLU A 59 -18.48 -10.27 -6.24
N LEU A 60 -17.43 -11.03 -5.89
CA LEU A 60 -16.19 -11.04 -6.65
C LEU A 60 -16.32 -11.93 -7.90
N ARG A 61 -15.72 -11.46 -9.01
CA ARG A 61 -15.73 -12.16 -10.30
C ARG A 61 -14.54 -13.13 -10.47
N GLY A 62 -13.82 -13.39 -9.38
CA GLY A 62 -12.58 -14.16 -9.26
C GLY A 62 -12.19 -14.18 -7.78
N ASP A 63 -10.99 -14.69 -7.48
CA ASP A 63 -10.55 -14.86 -6.10
C ASP A 63 -9.52 -13.79 -5.73
N VAL A 64 -9.50 -13.41 -4.46
CA VAL A 64 -8.50 -12.49 -3.91
C VAL A 64 -7.83 -13.15 -2.72
N VAL A 65 -6.51 -13.13 -2.69
CA VAL A 65 -5.69 -13.63 -1.59
C VAL A 65 -4.95 -12.45 -0.96
N LEU A 66 -4.98 -12.38 0.37
CA LEU A 66 -4.20 -11.42 1.15
C LEU A 66 -2.96 -12.13 1.69
N ASP A 67 -1.78 -11.58 1.41
CA ASP A 67 -0.51 -12.09 1.94
C ASP A 67 -0.12 -11.29 3.18
N LEU A 68 0.03 -12.00 4.30
CA LEU A 68 0.44 -11.45 5.58
C LEU A 68 1.84 -11.91 5.94
N ASP A 69 2.61 -11.03 6.59
CA ASP A 69 3.87 -11.40 7.24
C ASP A 69 3.65 -12.23 8.51
N GLU A 70 4.75 -12.67 9.15
CA GLU A 70 4.73 -13.46 10.38
C GLU A 70 4.04 -12.77 11.57
N ASN A 71 3.91 -11.45 11.51
CA ASN A 71 3.27 -10.62 12.54
C ASN A 71 1.81 -10.28 12.20
N GLY A 72 1.31 -10.75 11.05
CA GLY A 72 -0.04 -10.49 10.57
C GLY A 72 -0.22 -9.16 9.83
N PHE A 73 0.86 -8.48 9.43
CA PHE A 73 0.77 -7.28 8.61
C PHE A 73 0.59 -7.63 7.12
N LEU A 74 -0.32 -6.94 6.43
CA LEU A 74 -0.53 -7.10 5.00
C LEU A 74 0.69 -6.58 4.22
N ILE A 75 1.27 -7.45 3.39
CA ILE A 75 2.40 -7.12 2.54
C ILE A 75 2.07 -7.23 1.04
N GLY A 76 1.07 -8.04 0.67
CA GLY A 76 0.69 -8.29 -0.71
C GLY A 76 -0.78 -8.64 -0.89
N ILE A 77 -1.26 -8.50 -2.12
CA ILE A 77 -2.58 -8.97 -2.57
C ILE A 77 -2.40 -9.68 -3.91
N GLU A 78 -2.91 -10.90 -4.02
CA GLU A 78 -3.00 -11.64 -5.29
C GLU A 78 -4.44 -11.67 -5.77
N ILE A 79 -4.67 -11.31 -7.03
CA ILE A 79 -6.00 -11.32 -7.65
C ILE A 79 -6.00 -12.40 -8.73
N LEU A 80 -6.66 -13.52 -8.47
CA LEU A 80 -6.77 -14.65 -9.38
C LEU A 80 -7.95 -14.44 -10.34
N GLY A 81 -7.71 -14.64 -11.64
CA GLY A 81 -8.67 -14.25 -12.67
C GLY A 81 -8.76 -12.73 -12.81
N ALA A 82 -7.62 -12.05 -12.77
CA ALA A 82 -7.52 -10.59 -12.71
C ALA A 82 -8.28 -9.89 -13.85
N SER A 83 -8.30 -10.47 -15.05
CA SER A 83 -9.07 -9.99 -16.21
C SER A 83 -10.59 -9.89 -15.97
N ARG A 84 -11.12 -10.64 -15.01
CA ARG A 84 -12.54 -10.67 -14.63
C ARG A 84 -12.84 -9.75 -13.46
N VAL A 85 -11.89 -9.60 -12.54
CA VAL A 85 -12.03 -8.80 -11.31
C VAL A 85 -11.71 -7.33 -11.59
N LEU A 86 -10.60 -7.06 -12.26
CA LEU A 86 -10.14 -5.71 -12.59
C LEU A 86 -10.76 -5.23 -13.90
N ARG A 87 -11.01 -3.92 -13.98
CA ARG A 87 -11.42 -3.31 -15.25
C ARG A 87 -10.21 -3.31 -16.21
N PRO A 88 -10.44 -3.42 -17.54
CA PRO A 88 -9.35 -3.48 -18.51
C PRO A 88 -8.36 -2.30 -18.45
N ALA A 89 -8.81 -1.11 -18.03
CA ALA A 89 -7.95 0.08 -17.91
C ALA A 89 -6.84 -0.06 -16.84
N GLN A 90 -6.96 -1.02 -15.93
CA GLN A 90 -6.01 -1.27 -14.84
C GLN A 90 -4.99 -2.35 -15.17
N LEU A 91 -5.20 -3.15 -16.23
CA LEU A 91 -4.34 -4.29 -16.58
C LEU A 91 -3.21 -3.93 -17.55
N GLY A 92 -3.08 -2.63 -17.90
CA GLY A 92 -2.19 -2.22 -18.98
C GLY A 92 -2.67 -2.71 -20.35
N ARG A 93 -1.92 -2.39 -21.40
CA ARG A 93 -2.17 -2.91 -22.76
C ARG A 93 -1.38 -4.19 -23.00
#